data_AF-A0A231RBM4-F1
#
_entry.id   AF-A0A231RBM4-F1
#
_cell.length_a   1.000
_cell.length_b   1.000
_cell.length_c   1.000
_cell.angle_alpha   90.00
_cell.angle_beta   90.00
_cell.angle_gamma   90.00
#
_symmetry.space_group_name_H-M   'P 1'
#
loop_
_entity.id
_entity.type
_entity.pdbx_description
1 polymer ?
#
loop_
_entity_poly.entity_id
_entity_poly.type
_entity_poly.pdbx_seq_one_letter_code
_entity_poly.pdbx_strand_id
1 'polypeptide(L)'
;MSIFIKIQQMHYRSEEYRDRYMPFDHLLFFSDAGNGDVFGYAIINGVIQTSRIYVWNHEDDSRSCVAPSLKYFIKGWITDEISI
;
A
#
# COMPACT_ATOMS: atom_id res chain seq x y z
N MET A 1 6.12 8.70 14.13
CA MET A 1 5.95 8.35 12.71
C MET A 1 6.41 6.92 12.38
N SER A 2 7.59 6.46 12.80
CA SER A 2 8.14 5.14 12.41
C SER A 2 7.41 3.90 12.97
N ILE A 3 6.83 3.97 14.18
CA ILE A 3 6.21 2.81 14.84
C ILE A 3 4.95 2.29 14.12
N PHE A 4 4.10 3.19 13.60
CA PHE A 4 2.84 2.84 12.95
C PHE A 4 3.07 2.10 11.65
N ILE A 5 3.98 2.59 10.82
CA ILE A 5 4.39 1.91 9.59
C ILE A 5 4.90 0.51 9.92
N LYS A 6 5.74 0.36 10.96
CA LYS A 6 6.25 -0.95 11.36
C LYS A 6 5.15 -1.92 11.78
N ILE A 7 4.14 -1.46 12.54
CA ILE A 7 3.00 -2.30 12.96
C ILE A 7 2.19 -2.74 11.75
N GLN A 8 1.89 -1.84 10.80
CA GLN A 8 1.18 -2.19 9.58
C GLN A 8 1.97 -3.22 8.74
N GLN A 9 3.27 -3.03 8.57
CA GLN A 9 4.09 -4.00 7.84
C GLN A 9 4.06 -5.39 8.48
N MET A 10 4.06 -5.48 9.83
CA MET A 10 3.97 -6.75 10.55
C MET A 10 2.58 -7.40 10.40
N HIS A 11 1.52 -6.61 10.45
CA HIS A 11 0.14 -7.10 10.33
C HIS A 11 -0.10 -7.80 8.99
N TYR A 12 0.16 -7.13 7.87
CA TYR A 12 -0.07 -7.69 6.53
C TYR A 12 0.93 -8.79 6.13
N ARG A 13 2.02 -8.98 6.89
CA ARG A 13 2.99 -10.06 6.66
C ARG A 13 2.83 -11.24 7.62
N SER A 14 1.75 -11.27 8.40
CA SER A 14 1.44 -12.43 9.24
C SER A 14 1.13 -13.66 8.38
N GLU A 15 1.21 -14.85 8.98
CA GLU A 15 0.95 -16.12 8.29
C GLU A 15 -0.46 -16.17 7.69
N GLU A 16 -1.44 -15.58 8.39
CA GLU A 16 -2.84 -15.48 7.93
C GLU A 16 -2.96 -14.86 6.54
N TYR A 17 -2.19 -13.80 6.25
CA TYR A 17 -2.23 -13.13 4.96
C TYR A 17 -1.37 -13.82 3.91
N ARG A 18 -0.25 -14.43 4.32
CA ARG A 18 0.67 -15.13 3.41
C ARG A 18 0.06 -16.37 2.78
N ASP A 19 -0.84 -17.06 3.50
CA ASP A 19 -1.50 -18.26 2.98
C ASP A 19 -2.67 -17.93 2.04
N ARG A 20 -3.16 -16.68 2.06
CA ARG A 20 -4.35 -16.23 1.31
C ARG A 20 -4.03 -15.36 0.11
N TYR A 21 -2.95 -14.61 0.15
CA TYR A 21 -2.63 -13.56 -0.82
C TYR A 21 -1.21 -13.72 -1.38
N MET A 22 -0.92 -13.06 -2.49
CA MET A 22 0.48 -12.96 -2.92
C MET A 22 1.33 -12.28 -1.84
N PRO A 23 2.61 -12.67 -1.69
CA PRO A 23 3.49 -12.08 -0.69
C PRO A 23 3.55 -10.55 -0.80
N PHE A 24 3.67 -9.85 0.33
CA PHE A 24 3.71 -8.39 0.36
C PHE A 24 5.13 -7.82 0.39
N ASP A 25 6.16 -8.65 0.23
CA ASP A 25 7.57 -8.26 0.37
C ASP A 25 8.00 -7.19 -0.64
N HIS A 26 7.26 -7.03 -1.75
CA HIS A 26 7.44 -5.98 -2.75
C HIS A 26 6.69 -4.67 -2.45
N LEU A 27 5.98 -4.56 -1.33
CA LEU A 27 5.22 -3.36 -0.94
C LEU A 27 5.59 -2.83 0.45
N LEU A 28 5.83 -1.51 0.52
CA LEU A 28 5.93 -0.73 1.76
C LEU A 28 4.64 0.06 1.97
N PHE A 29 3.79 -0.39 2.88
CA PHE A 29 2.54 0.28 3.20
C PHE A 29 2.76 1.51 4.06
N PHE A 30 1.93 2.53 3.85
CA PHE A 30 1.98 3.77 4.63
C PHE A 30 0.61 4.33 5.02
N SER A 31 -0.49 3.81 4.46
CA SER A 31 -1.85 4.24 4.78
C SER A 31 -2.85 3.14 4.40
N ASP A 32 -3.96 3.06 5.12
CA ASP A 32 -5.17 2.34 4.69
C ASP A 32 -6.19 3.32 4.09
N ALA A 33 -7.15 2.78 3.34
CA ALA A 33 -8.27 3.51 2.75
C ALA A 33 -9.54 3.48 3.63
N GLY A 34 -9.52 2.81 4.79
CA GLY A 34 -10.68 2.64 5.67
C GLY A 34 -11.67 1.55 5.25
N ASN A 35 -11.49 0.94 4.07
CA ASN A 35 -12.32 -0.16 3.54
C ASN A 35 -11.61 -1.52 3.53
N GLY A 36 -10.36 -1.58 4.01
CA GLY A 36 -9.52 -2.79 3.97
C GLY A 36 -8.37 -2.69 2.95
N ASP A 37 -8.48 -1.82 1.95
CA ASP A 37 -7.43 -1.58 0.97
C ASP A 37 -6.29 -0.76 1.59
N VAL A 38 -5.07 -1.03 1.15
CA VAL A 38 -3.87 -0.35 1.65
C VAL A 38 -2.99 0.20 0.55
N PHE A 39 -2.47 1.40 0.81
CA PHE A 39 -1.57 2.12 -0.07
C PHE A 39 -0.12 1.90 0.30
N GLY A 40 0.73 1.76 -0.72
CA GLY A 40 2.15 1.54 -0.52
C GLY A 40 3.04 1.91 -1.70
N TYR A 41 4.34 1.89 -1.44
CA TYR A 41 5.39 1.99 -2.45
C TYR A 41 5.84 0.61 -2.89
N ALA A 42 6.19 0.49 -4.18
CA ALA A 42 6.94 -0.67 -4.65
C ALA A 42 8.37 -0.63 -4.09
N ILE A 43 8.80 -1.73 -3.47
CA ILE A 43 10.15 -1.90 -2.92
C ILE A 43 10.81 -3.16 -3.48
N ILE A 44 12.14 -3.12 -3.58
CA ILE A 44 12.99 -4.30 -3.81
C ILE A 44 14.10 -4.24 -2.76
N ASN A 45 14.26 -5.31 -1.99
CA ASN A 45 15.25 -5.41 -0.91
C ASN A 45 15.20 -4.22 0.08
N GLY A 46 13.98 -3.78 0.42
CA GLY A 46 13.76 -2.66 1.34
C GLY A 46 13.98 -1.26 0.75
N VAL A 47 14.32 -1.15 -0.53
CA VAL A 47 14.56 0.13 -1.22
C VAL A 47 13.37 0.48 -2.09
N ILE A 48 12.85 1.70 -1.96
CA ILE A 48 11.78 2.23 -2.81
C ILE A 48 12.30 2.36 -4.24
N GLN A 49 11.59 1.73 -5.17
CA GLN A 49 11.99 1.67 -6.58
C GLN A 49 11.46 2.84 -7.40
N THR A 50 10.35 3.43 -6.97
CA THR A 50 9.65 4.47 -7.73
C THR A 50 8.86 5.38 -6.80
N SER A 51 8.59 6.61 -7.22
CA SER A 51 7.72 7.53 -6.50
C SER A 51 6.25 7.14 -6.54
N ARG A 52 5.85 6.25 -7.46
CA ARG A 52 4.45 5.88 -7.70
C ARG A 52 3.83 5.23 -6.45
N ILE A 53 2.55 5.52 -6.25
CA ILE A 53 1.74 4.97 -5.18
C ILE A 53 0.88 3.85 -5.76
N TYR A 54 0.89 2.72 -5.09
CA TYR A 54 0.09 1.55 -5.41
C TYR A 54 -0.96 1.35 -4.33
N VAL A 55 -2.09 0.76 -4.72
CA VAL A 55 -3.08 0.21 -3.80
C VAL A 55 -3.10 -1.31 -3.94
N TRP A 56 -3.27 -2.00 -2.82
CA TRP A 56 -3.67 -3.41 -2.79
C TRP A 56 -5.17 -3.46 -2.48
N ASN A 57 -5.92 -4.13 -3.36
CA ASN A 57 -7.33 -4.42 -3.15
C ASN A 57 -7.47 -5.72 -2.35
N HIS A 58 -8.15 -5.64 -1.20
CA HIS A 58 -8.24 -6.77 -0.29
C HIS A 58 -9.26 -7.83 -0.73
N GLU A 59 -10.17 -7.50 -1.66
CA GLU A 59 -11.22 -8.40 -2.13
C GLU A 59 -10.70 -9.37 -3.20
N ASP A 60 -9.88 -8.87 -4.14
CA ASP A 60 -9.42 -9.64 -5.31
C ASP A 60 -7.90 -9.84 -5.39
N ASP A 61 -7.16 -9.37 -4.38
CA ASP A 61 -5.69 -9.41 -4.30
C ASP A 61 -4.97 -8.60 -5.41
N SER A 62 -5.68 -7.76 -6.16
CA SER A 62 -5.07 -6.95 -7.21
C SER A 62 -4.22 -5.82 -6.64
N ARG A 63 -3.23 -5.40 -7.42
CA ARG A 63 -2.28 -4.34 -7.04
C ARG A 63 -2.15 -3.38 -8.21
N SER A 64 -2.63 -2.14 -8.04
CA SER A 64 -2.72 -1.16 -9.13
C SER A 64 -2.05 0.15 -8.76
N CYS A 65 -1.49 0.85 -9.76
CA CYS A 65 -0.90 2.16 -9.56
C CYS A 65 -2.01 3.22 -9.53
N VAL A 66 -2.13 3.96 -8.43
CA VAL A 66 -3.17 4.99 -8.23
C VAL A 66 -2.66 6.40 -8.40
N ALA A 67 -1.35 6.64 -8.22
CA ALA A 67 -0.77 7.97 -8.41
C ALA A 67 0.71 7.93 -8.83
N PRO A 68 1.19 8.94 -9.59
CA PRO A 68 2.59 9.01 -10.01
C PRO A 68 3.56 9.42 -8.90
N SER A 69 3.07 10.09 -7.84
CA SER A 69 3.86 10.41 -6.65
C SER A 69 2.99 10.63 -5.42
N LEU A 70 3.60 10.64 -4.24
CA LEU A 70 2.89 10.98 -2.99
C LEU A 70 2.18 12.33 -3.04
N LYS A 71 2.78 13.33 -3.72
CA LYS A 71 2.16 14.65 -3.88
C LYS A 71 0.85 14.57 -4.66
N TYR A 72 0.84 13.81 -5.75
CA TYR A 72 -0.37 13.60 -6.55
C TYR A 72 -1.38 12.74 -5.80
N PHE A 73 -0.92 11.73 -5.06
CA PHE A 73 -1.79 10.92 -4.20
C PHE A 73 -2.50 11.78 -3.16
N ILE A 74 -1.77 12.56 -2.35
CA ILE A 74 -2.37 13.39 -1.30
C ILE A 74 -3.35 14.38 -1.93
N LYS A 75 -2.97 15.05 -3.02
CA LYS A 75 -3.86 15.98 -3.71
C LYS A 75 -5.13 15.27 -4.17
N GLY A 76 -4.99 14.16 -4.90
CA GLY A 76 -6.14 13.46 -5.46
C GLY A 76 -7.03 12.84 -4.40
N TRP A 77 -6.46 12.36 -3.30
CA TRP A 77 -7.21 11.78 -2.18
C TRP A 77 -8.03 12.83 -1.44
N ILE A 78 -7.47 14.00 -1.12
CA ILE A 78 -8.20 15.05 -0.38
C ILE A 78 -9.20 15.82 -1.24
N THR A 79 -9.12 15.69 -2.57
CA THR A 79 -10.07 16.30 -3.52
C THR A 79 -10.98 15.28 -4.19
N ASP A 80 -11.00 14.03 -3.70
CA ASP A 80 -11.80 12.92 -4.24
C ASP A 80 -11.56 12.60 -5.74
N GLU A 81 -10.40 13.00 -6.29
CA GLU A 81 -9.97 12.59 -7.65
C GLU A 81 -9.43 11.15 -7.66
N ILE A 82 -9.02 10.63 -6.51
CA ILE A 82 -8.67 9.22 -6.29
C ILE A 82 -9.72 8.63 -5.34
N SER A 83 -10.44 7.61 -5.79
CA SER A 83 -11.41 6.84 -5.01
C SER A 83 -11.19 5.36 -5.28
N ILE A 84 -11.25 4.56 -4.20
CA ILE A 84 -10.98 3.11 -4.18
C ILE A 84 -12.16 2.45 -3.47
#